data_AF-A0A7G8BWR9-F1
#
_entry.id   AF-A0A7G8BWR9-F1
#
_cell.length_a   1.000
_cell.length_b   1.000
_cell.length_c   1.000
_cell.angle_alpha   90.00
_cell.angle_beta   90.00
_cell.angle_gamma   90.00
#
_symmetry.space_group_name_H-M   'P 1'
#
loop_
_entity.id
_entity.type
_entity.pdbx_description
1 polymer ?
#
loop_
_entity_poly.entity_id
_entity_poly.type
_entity_poly.pdbx_seq_one_letter_code
_entity_poly.pdbx_strand_id
1 'polypeptide(L)'
;MLWYKSFRELRTITLVGMAAMTVACVLIVLNQHTMRTHADAPMTYIAYVWKSVYSSIGRDIFLILSIILGSGGLLQERNHGTAGFTLALPVSRRSIVITRAVIGYCGVLAIAAVPIFAVPLTSRYVGEFYPAAQTAGFFALWAACGAIFYGFTFLLAHRIEGDYIAVLLAIPSLMLYGVLLNLPWFARLRMLDIFDIINGEDMPFFNETQHLLVAPLPWFALAIMLAVSAVFIVLAIRRIQPLDF
;
A
#
# COMPACT_ATOMS: atom_id res chain seq x y z
N MET A 1 -14.49 18.56 -13.50
CA MET A 1 -14.37 17.50 -14.54
C MET A 1 -13.16 16.59 -14.35
N LEU A 2 -11.94 17.12 -14.12
CA LEU A 2 -10.72 16.32 -13.93
C LEU A 2 -10.83 15.25 -12.84
N TRP A 3 -11.33 15.62 -11.66
CA TRP A 3 -11.56 14.69 -10.55
C TRP A 3 -12.41 13.48 -10.93
N TYR A 4 -13.53 13.73 -11.61
CA TYR A 4 -14.44 12.68 -12.05
C TYR A 4 -13.78 11.74 -13.08
N LYS A 5 -13.01 12.31 -14.03
CA LYS A 5 -12.28 11.52 -15.02
C LYS A 5 -11.26 10.59 -14.34
N SER A 6 -10.36 11.17 -13.54
CA SER A 6 -9.33 10.41 -12.84
C SER A 6 -9.91 9.40 -11.86
N PHE A 7 -11.03 9.72 -11.21
CA PHE A 7 -11.75 8.77 -10.37
C PHE A 7 -12.27 7.59 -11.20
N ARG A 8 -12.89 7.84 -12.35
CA ARG A 8 -13.40 6.77 -13.23
C ARG A 8 -12.30 5.83 -13.73
N GLU A 9 -11.13 6.38 -14.04
CA GLU A 9 -9.94 5.60 -14.47
C GLU A 9 -9.43 4.69 -13.34
N LEU A 10 -9.22 5.23 -12.14
CA LEU A 10 -8.72 4.45 -11.00
C LEU A 10 -9.80 3.58 -10.33
N ARG A 11 -11.08 3.85 -10.57
CA ARG A 11 -12.21 3.15 -9.92
C ARG A 11 -12.12 1.64 -10.12
N THR A 12 -11.89 1.17 -11.34
CA THR A 12 -11.87 -0.26 -11.63
C THR A 12 -10.73 -0.96 -10.89
N ILE A 13 -9.51 -0.40 -10.95
CA ILE A 13 -8.34 -0.98 -10.27
C ILE A 13 -8.54 -0.96 -8.75
N THR A 14 -9.08 0.13 -8.21
CA THR A 14 -9.36 0.24 -6.77
C THR A 14 -10.42 -0.76 -6.32
N LEU A 15 -11.53 -0.91 -7.06
CA LEU A 15 -12.59 -1.87 -6.76
C LEU A 15 -12.07 -3.32 -6.84
N VAL A 16 -11.30 -3.65 -7.87
CA VAL A 16 -10.68 -4.97 -8.02
C VAL A 16 -9.68 -5.22 -6.88
N GLY A 17 -8.87 -4.22 -6.51
CA GLY A 17 -7.94 -4.32 -5.39
C GLY A 17 -8.65 -4.53 -4.05
N MET A 18 -9.74 -3.80 -3.79
CA MET A 18 -10.55 -3.99 -2.58
C MET A 18 -11.22 -5.38 -2.56
N ALA A 19 -11.75 -5.84 -3.69
CA ALA A 19 -12.35 -7.16 -3.81
C ALA A 19 -11.31 -8.26 -3.58
N ALA A 20 -10.13 -8.17 -4.21
CA ALA A 20 -9.03 -9.10 -4.03
C ALA A 20 -8.55 -9.14 -2.57
N MET A 21 -8.39 -7.97 -1.93
CA MET A 21 -8.02 -7.88 -0.51
C MET A 21 -9.10 -8.48 0.40
N THR A 22 -10.38 -8.25 0.09
CA THR A 22 -11.51 -8.82 0.85
C THR A 22 -11.51 -10.34 0.76
N VAL A 23 -11.39 -10.87 -0.47
CA VAL A 23 -11.32 -12.32 -0.72
C VAL A 23 -10.12 -12.94 0.02
N ALA A 24 -8.95 -12.32 -0.07
CA ALA A 24 -7.76 -12.79 0.64
C ALA A 24 -7.98 -12.81 2.17
N CYS A 25 -8.49 -11.73 2.75
CA CYS A 25 -8.77 -11.67 4.19
C CYS A 25 -9.80 -12.73 4.63
N VAL A 26 -10.89 -12.88 3.87
CA VAL A 26 -11.93 -13.87 4.16
C VAL A 26 -11.38 -15.30 4.07
N LEU A 27 -10.65 -15.62 2.99
CA LEU A 27 -10.06 -16.96 2.81
C LEU A 27 -9.02 -17.27 3.89
N ILE A 28 -8.20 -16.31 4.29
CA ILE A 28 -7.26 -16.48 5.41
C ILE A 28 -8.03 -16.79 6.69
N VAL A 29 -9.02 -15.98 7.06
CA VAL A 29 -9.77 -16.20 8.31
C VAL A 29 -10.54 -17.53 8.30
N LEU A 30 -11.17 -17.90 7.19
CA LEU A 30 -11.91 -19.17 7.08
C LEU A 30 -10.99 -20.40 7.15
N ASN A 31 -9.75 -20.30 6.67
CA ASN A 31 -8.77 -21.40 6.72
C ASN A 31 -8.00 -21.49 8.05
N GLN A 32 -8.44 -20.79 9.11
CA GLN A 32 -7.72 -20.74 10.37
C GLN A 32 -7.49 -22.12 11.00
N HIS A 33 -8.46 -23.04 10.90
CA HIS A 33 -8.35 -24.35 11.55
C HIS A 33 -7.26 -25.17 10.89
N THR A 34 -7.31 -25.30 9.56
CA THR A 34 -6.33 -26.04 8.76
C THR A 34 -4.92 -25.49 8.97
N MET A 35 -4.75 -24.16 8.97
CA MET A 35 -3.41 -23.57 9.11
C MET A 35 -2.86 -23.70 10.54
N ARG A 36 -3.71 -23.58 11.56
CA ARG A 36 -3.30 -23.72 12.97
C ARG A 36 -2.96 -25.16 13.33
N THR A 37 -3.61 -26.16 12.74
CA THR A 37 -3.30 -27.59 13.00
C THR A 37 -1.98 -28.03 12.36
N HIS A 38 -1.55 -27.39 11.27
CA HIS A 38 -0.28 -27.69 10.60
C HIS A 38 0.87 -26.79 11.05
N ALA A 39 0.64 -25.91 12.02
CA ALA A 39 1.70 -25.06 12.57
C ALA A 39 2.59 -25.87 13.52
N ASP A 40 3.91 -25.72 13.40
CA ASP A 40 4.89 -26.42 14.25
C ASP A 40 4.75 -26.09 15.74
N ALA A 41 4.19 -24.91 16.05
CA ALA A 41 3.94 -24.45 17.40
C ALA A 41 2.46 -24.06 17.58
N PRO A 42 1.86 -24.32 18.76
CA PRO A 42 0.48 -23.93 19.03
C PRO A 42 0.35 -22.41 18.94
N MET A 43 -0.43 -21.94 17.96
CA MET A 43 -0.61 -20.53 17.68
C MET A 43 -2.00 -20.06 18.11
N THR A 44 -2.04 -18.91 18.80
CA THR A 44 -3.30 -18.25 19.14
C THR A 44 -3.97 -17.70 17.88
N TYR A 45 -5.29 -17.49 17.93
CA TYR A 45 -6.02 -16.93 16.79
C TYR A 45 -5.49 -15.56 16.34
N ILE A 46 -5.21 -14.70 17.32
CA ILE A 46 -4.67 -13.35 17.07
C ILE A 46 -3.32 -13.44 16.37
N ALA A 47 -2.44 -14.32 16.86
CA ALA A 47 -1.14 -14.54 16.25
C ALA A 47 -1.25 -15.05 14.81
N TYR A 48 -2.19 -15.95 14.55
CA TYR A 48 -2.48 -16.44 13.21
C TYR A 48 -2.92 -15.32 12.26
N VAL A 49 -3.92 -14.53 12.66
CA VAL A 49 -4.42 -13.41 11.85
C VAL A 49 -3.31 -12.39 11.60
N TRP A 50 -2.54 -12.03 12.62
CA TRP A 50 -1.39 -11.14 12.46
C TRP A 50 -0.38 -11.67 11.46
N LYS A 51 0.07 -12.92 11.63
CA LYS A 51 1.08 -13.53 10.78
C LYS A 51 0.62 -13.64 9.33
N SER A 52 -0.61 -14.09 9.09
CA SER A 52 -1.12 -14.33 7.74
C SER A 52 -1.61 -13.07 7.03
N VAL A 53 -2.31 -12.17 7.72
CA VAL A 53 -2.87 -10.95 7.10
C VAL A 53 -1.85 -9.81 7.12
N TYR A 54 -1.25 -9.53 8.28
CA TYR A 54 -0.46 -8.31 8.48
C TYR A 54 1.05 -8.48 8.23
N SER A 55 1.61 -9.68 8.42
CA SER A 55 3.05 -9.93 8.19
C SER A 55 3.37 -10.74 6.92
N SER A 56 2.37 -11.30 6.23
CA SER A 56 2.59 -12.18 5.07
C SER A 56 1.66 -11.86 3.89
N ILE A 57 0.85 -12.82 3.44
CA ILE A 57 0.07 -12.77 2.19
C ILE A 57 -0.76 -11.49 2.05
N GLY A 58 -1.48 -11.07 3.10
CA GLY A 58 -2.30 -9.87 3.03
C GLY A 58 -1.48 -8.61 2.77
N ARG A 59 -0.38 -8.44 3.50
CA ARG A 59 0.58 -7.34 3.31
C ARG A 59 1.15 -7.35 1.91
N ASP A 60 1.62 -8.50 1.44
CA ASP A 60 2.29 -8.59 0.14
C ASP A 60 1.31 -8.26 -1.01
N ILE A 61 0.07 -8.75 -0.93
CA ILE A 61 -1.01 -8.37 -1.86
C ILE A 61 -1.26 -6.86 -1.81
N PHE A 62 -1.34 -6.26 -0.61
CA PHE A 62 -1.57 -4.83 -0.45
C PHE A 62 -0.47 -3.98 -1.10
N LEU A 63 0.79 -4.38 -0.90
CA LEU A 63 1.95 -3.71 -1.48
C LEU A 63 1.92 -3.79 -3.01
N ILE A 64 1.67 -4.98 -3.57
CA ILE A 64 1.53 -5.17 -5.02
C ILE A 64 0.40 -4.30 -5.58
N LEU A 65 -0.76 -4.28 -4.93
CA LEU A 65 -1.89 -3.44 -5.34
C LEU A 65 -1.55 -1.95 -5.29
N SER A 66 -0.81 -1.49 -4.27
CA SER A 66 -0.36 -0.11 -4.14
C SER A 66 0.58 0.31 -5.27
N ILE A 67 1.47 -0.60 -5.69
CA ILE A 67 2.36 -0.41 -6.85
C ILE A 67 1.55 -0.32 -8.15
N ILE A 68 0.64 -1.28 -8.40
CA ILE A 68 -0.21 -1.30 -9.61
C ILE A 68 -1.07 -0.03 -9.68
N LEU A 69 -1.59 0.44 -8.56
CA LEU A 69 -2.36 1.68 -8.50
C LEU A 69 -1.50 2.91 -8.85
N GLY A 70 -0.23 2.90 -8.47
CA GLY A 70 0.76 3.92 -8.82
C GLY A 70 1.02 4.02 -10.32
N SER A 71 0.90 2.93 -11.08
CA SER A 71 1.09 2.93 -12.54
C SER A 71 -0.17 3.21 -13.36
N GLY A 72 -1.36 2.90 -12.83
CA GLY A 72 -2.61 2.77 -13.60
C GLY A 72 -3.15 4.03 -14.30
N GLY A 73 -2.80 5.24 -13.86
CA GLY A 73 -3.38 6.48 -14.40
C GLY A 73 -2.76 7.04 -15.69
N LEU A 74 -1.55 6.61 -16.06
CA LEU A 74 -0.86 7.08 -17.27
C LEU A 74 -0.95 6.08 -18.42
N LEU A 75 -0.88 4.80 -18.06
CA LEU A 75 -0.89 3.66 -18.96
C LEU A 75 -2.15 3.63 -19.83
N GLN A 76 -3.30 3.88 -19.19
CA GLN A 76 -4.58 3.85 -19.88
C GLN A 76 -4.73 5.02 -20.85
N GLU A 77 -4.27 6.22 -20.51
CA GLU A 77 -4.40 7.38 -21.40
C GLU A 77 -3.49 7.29 -22.63
N ARG A 78 -2.27 6.76 -22.46
CA ARG A 78 -1.34 6.52 -23.57
C ARG A 78 -1.91 5.48 -24.54
N ASN A 79 -2.42 4.37 -24.01
CA ASN A 79 -2.97 3.29 -24.84
C ASN A 79 -4.25 3.68 -25.58
N HIS A 80 -5.06 4.58 -25.03
CA HIS A 80 -6.26 5.08 -25.72
C HIS A 80 -5.97 6.29 -26.62
N GLY A 81 -4.72 6.77 -26.71
CA GLY A 81 -4.37 7.96 -27.50
C GLY A 81 -5.03 9.26 -27.00
N THR A 82 -5.60 9.26 -25.80
CA THR A 82 -6.36 10.41 -25.25
C THR A 82 -5.48 11.41 -24.50
N ALA A 83 -4.18 11.13 -24.40
CA ALA A 83 -3.19 12.01 -23.79
C ALA A 83 -3.17 13.39 -24.48
N GLY A 84 -3.20 13.44 -25.82
CA GLY A 84 -3.19 14.69 -26.58
C GLY A 84 -4.41 15.57 -26.30
N PHE A 85 -5.60 14.99 -26.23
CA PHE A 85 -6.83 15.72 -25.89
C PHE A 85 -6.81 16.28 -24.46
N THR A 86 -6.22 15.53 -23.52
CA THR A 86 -6.13 15.99 -22.12
C THR A 86 -5.12 17.13 -21.97
N LEU A 87 -4.06 17.13 -22.78
CA LEU A 87 -3.07 18.20 -22.85
C LEU A 87 -3.56 19.46 -23.57
N ALA A 88 -4.54 19.32 -24.47
CA ALA A 88 -5.16 20.46 -25.17
C ALA A 88 -6.16 21.24 -24.29
N LEU A 89 -6.57 20.70 -23.14
CA LEU A 89 -7.43 21.41 -22.21
C LEU A 89 -6.68 22.60 -21.58
N PRO A 90 -7.34 23.75 -21.36
CA PRO A 90 -6.75 24.94 -20.74
C PRO A 90 -6.62 24.76 -19.22
N VAL A 91 -6.06 23.62 -18.78
CA VAL A 91 -5.83 23.31 -17.38
C VAL A 91 -4.35 23.03 -17.18
N SER A 92 -3.80 23.55 -16.08
CA SER A 92 -2.39 23.33 -15.78
C SER A 92 -2.08 21.83 -15.63
N ARG A 93 -0.99 21.39 -16.26
CA ARG A 93 -0.51 20.00 -16.15
C ARG A 93 -0.29 19.59 -14.69
N ARG A 94 0.14 20.54 -13.85
CA ARG A 94 0.28 20.35 -12.40
C ARG A 94 -1.03 19.91 -11.76
N SER A 95 -2.15 20.57 -12.08
CA SER A 95 -3.46 20.22 -11.55
C SER A 95 -3.88 18.81 -11.96
N ILE A 96 -3.56 18.37 -13.17
CA ILE A 96 -3.87 17.01 -13.65
C ILE A 96 -3.10 15.96 -12.84
N VAL A 97 -1.78 16.14 -12.70
CA VAL A 97 -0.91 15.22 -11.94
C VAL A 97 -1.31 15.15 -10.47
N ILE A 98 -1.55 16.31 -9.84
CA ILE A 98 -1.99 16.39 -8.44
C ILE A 98 -3.32 15.67 -8.24
N THR A 99 -4.29 15.92 -9.13
CA THR A 99 -5.62 15.27 -9.04
C THR A 99 -5.49 13.75 -9.10
N ARG A 100 -4.64 13.23 -10.00
CA ARG A 100 -4.37 11.79 -10.09
C ARG A 100 -3.67 11.24 -8.86
N ALA A 101 -2.66 11.95 -8.38
CA ALA A 101 -1.93 11.56 -7.18
C ALA A 101 -2.89 11.44 -5.98
N VAL A 102 -3.74 12.45 -5.74
CA VAL A 102 -4.70 12.45 -4.64
C VAL A 102 -5.71 11.31 -4.77
N ILE A 103 -6.29 11.10 -5.96
CA ILE A 103 -7.25 10.01 -6.19
C ILE A 103 -6.60 8.64 -6.00
N GLY A 104 -5.35 8.47 -6.43
CA GLY A 104 -4.60 7.24 -6.19
C GLY A 104 -4.33 7.00 -4.72
N TYR A 105 -3.94 8.01 -3.94
CA TYR A 105 -3.85 7.86 -2.48
C TYR A 105 -5.19 7.49 -1.85
N CYS A 106 -6.30 8.10 -2.29
CA CYS A 106 -7.63 7.69 -1.83
C CYS A 106 -7.89 6.20 -2.12
N GLY A 107 -7.42 5.69 -3.26
CA GLY A 107 -7.50 4.26 -3.57
C GLY A 107 -6.61 3.39 -2.68
N VAL A 108 -5.36 3.81 -2.39
CA VAL A 108 -4.49 3.12 -1.41
C VAL A 108 -5.17 3.05 -0.04
N LEU A 109 -5.73 4.17 0.44
CA LEU A 109 -6.46 4.23 1.70
C LEU A 109 -7.69 3.30 1.68
N ALA A 110 -8.44 3.27 0.58
CA ALA A 110 -9.60 2.41 0.46
C ALA A 110 -9.22 0.92 0.54
N ILE A 111 -8.13 0.49 -0.11
CA ILE A 111 -7.64 -0.88 -0.03
C ILE A 111 -7.09 -1.19 1.37
N ALA A 112 -6.33 -0.27 1.97
CA ALA A 112 -5.81 -0.42 3.33
C ALA A 112 -6.91 -0.51 4.39
N ALA A 113 -8.08 0.09 4.14
CA ALA A 113 -9.23 0.04 5.05
C ALA A 113 -9.97 -1.30 5.02
N VAL A 114 -9.75 -2.15 4.01
CA VAL A 114 -10.47 -3.43 3.87
C VAL A 114 -10.28 -4.36 5.08
N PRO A 115 -9.06 -4.60 5.59
CA PRO A 115 -8.86 -5.44 6.77
C PRO A 115 -9.58 -4.95 8.03
N ILE A 116 -9.85 -3.64 8.17
CA ILE A 116 -10.60 -3.06 9.31
C ILE A 116 -11.98 -3.70 9.43
N PHE A 117 -12.62 -3.93 8.29
CA PHE A 117 -13.96 -4.50 8.25
C PHE A 117 -13.92 -6.01 8.02
N ALA A 118 -13.19 -6.46 7.00
CA ALA A 118 -13.20 -7.85 6.59
C ALA A 118 -12.73 -8.80 7.68
N VAL A 119 -11.68 -8.46 8.43
CA VAL A 119 -11.13 -9.34 9.47
C VAL A 119 -12.11 -9.47 10.63
N PRO A 120 -12.54 -8.41 11.35
CA PRO A 120 -13.42 -8.59 12.52
C PRO A 120 -14.80 -9.18 12.17
N LEU A 121 -15.37 -8.84 11.01
CA LEU A 121 -16.64 -9.42 10.54
C LEU A 121 -16.49 -10.93 10.31
N THR A 122 -15.43 -11.35 9.63
CA THR A 122 -15.19 -12.78 9.34
C THR A 122 -14.75 -13.53 10.61
N SER A 123 -13.99 -12.90 11.52
CA SER A 123 -13.61 -13.50 12.81
C SER A 123 -14.84 -13.93 13.61
N ARG A 124 -15.82 -13.03 13.72
CA ARG A 124 -17.09 -13.32 14.41
C ARG A 124 -17.83 -14.50 13.79
N TYR A 125 -17.77 -14.66 12.47
CA TYR A 125 -18.39 -15.78 11.77
C TYR A 125 -17.77 -17.13 12.15
N VAL A 126 -16.47 -17.18 12.44
CA VAL A 126 -15.78 -18.41 12.87
C VAL A 126 -15.78 -18.56 14.41
N GLY A 127 -16.57 -17.75 15.13
CA GLY A 127 -16.68 -17.81 16.59
C GLY A 127 -15.49 -17.27 17.36
N GLU A 128 -14.55 -16.60 16.68
CA GLU A 128 -13.36 -15.99 17.29
C GLU A 128 -13.49 -14.45 17.32
N PHE A 129 -12.71 -13.80 18.17
CA PHE A 129 -12.73 -12.33 18.29
C PHE A 129 -11.37 -11.74 17.90
N TYR A 130 -11.39 -10.78 16.97
CA TYR A 130 -10.23 -9.94 16.67
C TYR A 130 -10.55 -8.47 17.00
N PRO A 131 -9.75 -7.78 17.84
CA PRO A 131 -10.07 -6.43 18.28
C PRO A 131 -10.04 -5.42 17.11
N ALA A 132 -11.13 -4.67 16.91
CA ALA A 132 -11.21 -3.65 15.86
C ALA A 132 -10.15 -2.54 16.01
N ALA A 133 -9.80 -2.17 17.25
CA ALA A 133 -8.74 -1.19 17.53
C ALA A 133 -7.39 -1.59 16.93
N GLN A 134 -7.07 -2.89 16.91
CA GLN A 134 -5.84 -3.41 16.31
C GLN A 134 -5.86 -3.23 14.79
N THR A 135 -6.97 -3.59 14.15
CA THR A 135 -7.13 -3.41 12.70
C THR A 135 -7.05 -1.95 12.26
N ALA A 136 -7.56 -1.02 13.08
CA ALA A 136 -7.44 0.42 12.84
C ALA A 136 -5.99 0.91 13.00
N GLY A 137 -5.23 0.33 13.93
CA GLY A 137 -3.80 0.59 14.07
C GLY A 137 -3.02 0.17 12.83
N PHE A 138 -3.25 -1.06 12.36
CA PHE A 138 -2.63 -1.56 11.12
C PHE A 138 -3.04 -0.79 9.88
N PHE A 139 -4.28 -0.27 9.82
CA PHE A 139 -4.68 0.63 8.74
C PHE A 139 -3.77 1.85 8.62
N ALA A 140 -3.44 2.51 9.73
CA ALA A 140 -2.56 3.67 9.70
C ALA A 140 -1.14 3.31 9.22
N LEU A 141 -0.61 2.16 9.67
CA LEU A 141 0.68 1.63 9.23
C LEU A 141 0.67 1.33 7.72
N TRP A 142 -0.33 0.58 7.25
CA TRP A 142 -0.49 0.22 5.84
C TRP A 142 -0.72 1.44 4.95
N ALA A 143 -1.53 2.40 5.38
CA ALA A 143 -1.78 3.64 4.65
C ALA A 143 -0.49 4.43 4.41
N ALA A 144 0.31 4.64 5.46
CA ALA A 144 1.54 5.43 5.37
C ALA A 144 2.64 4.70 4.59
N CYS A 145 2.84 3.40 4.84
CA CYS A 145 3.83 2.61 4.11
C CYS A 145 3.40 2.43 2.65
N GLY A 146 2.14 2.02 2.40
CA GLY A 146 1.53 1.90 1.06
C GLY A 146 1.64 3.17 0.24
N ALA A 147 1.49 4.34 0.87
CA ALA A 147 1.70 5.63 0.23
C ALA A 147 3.11 5.76 -0.38
N ILE A 148 4.17 5.27 0.27
CA ILE A 148 5.53 5.30 -0.30
C ILE A 148 5.58 4.49 -1.59
N PHE A 149 5.10 3.26 -1.57
CA PHE A 149 5.13 2.37 -2.72
C PHE A 149 4.34 2.94 -3.90
N TYR A 150 3.17 3.51 -3.61
CA TYR A 150 2.37 4.25 -4.58
C TYR A 150 3.15 5.45 -5.14
N GLY A 151 3.68 6.32 -4.28
CA GLY A 151 4.38 7.55 -4.69
C GLY A 151 5.64 7.25 -5.52
N PHE A 152 6.40 6.22 -5.13
CA PHE A 152 7.58 5.76 -5.84
C PHE A 152 7.20 5.23 -7.23
N THR A 153 6.22 4.34 -7.32
CA THR A 153 5.78 3.78 -8.60
C THR A 153 5.17 4.86 -9.50
N PHE A 154 4.42 5.81 -8.92
CA PHE A 154 3.90 6.97 -9.62
C PHE A 154 5.04 7.82 -10.19
N LEU A 155 6.10 8.09 -9.42
CA LEU A 155 7.29 8.79 -9.92
C LEU A 155 7.96 8.03 -11.08
N LEU A 156 8.13 6.71 -10.95
CA LEU A 156 8.72 5.87 -12.01
C LEU A 156 7.88 5.93 -13.30
N ALA A 157 6.55 5.83 -13.18
CA ALA A 157 5.62 5.91 -14.31
C ALA A 157 5.70 7.27 -15.05
N HIS A 158 6.08 8.34 -14.36
CA HIS A 158 6.32 9.65 -14.96
C HIS A 158 7.72 9.84 -15.54
N ARG A 159 8.68 9.02 -15.11
CA ARG A 159 10.10 9.13 -15.51
C ARG A 159 10.47 8.22 -16.67
N ILE A 160 9.82 7.08 -16.77
CA ILE A 160 10.20 6.02 -17.68
C ILE A 160 9.08 5.81 -18.68
N GLU A 161 9.43 5.87 -19.95
CA GLU A 161 8.49 5.56 -21.01
C GLU A 161 8.30 4.04 -21.09
N GLY A 162 7.12 3.59 -20.71
CA GLY A 162 6.72 2.20 -20.89
C GLY A 162 5.62 1.83 -19.91
N ASP A 163 4.60 1.18 -20.43
CA ASP A 163 3.41 0.81 -19.68
C ASP A 163 3.77 0.00 -18.43
N TYR A 164 4.50 -1.10 -18.61
CA TYR A 164 4.75 -2.04 -17.52
C TYR A 164 6.10 -1.83 -16.82
N ILE A 165 6.96 -0.96 -17.35
CA ILE A 165 8.34 -0.80 -16.86
C ILE A 165 8.35 -0.23 -15.44
N ALA A 166 7.44 0.70 -15.12
CA ALA A 166 7.35 1.27 -13.78
C ALA A 166 7.05 0.20 -12.71
N VAL A 167 6.11 -0.72 -12.98
CA VAL A 167 5.78 -1.83 -12.07
C VAL A 167 6.92 -2.84 -12.01
N LEU A 168 7.48 -3.18 -13.17
CA LEU A 168 8.59 -4.13 -13.30
C LEU A 168 9.85 -3.66 -12.57
N LEU A 169 10.09 -2.35 -12.47
CA LEU A 169 11.20 -1.79 -11.70
C LEU A 169 10.86 -1.56 -10.24
N ALA A 170 9.59 -1.23 -9.94
CA ALA A 170 9.14 -1.04 -8.56
C ALA A 170 9.36 -2.32 -7.74
N ILE A 171 8.85 -3.46 -8.18
CA ILE A 171 8.91 -4.72 -7.40
C ILE A 171 10.35 -5.13 -7.03
N PRO A 172 11.32 -5.25 -7.96
CA PRO A 172 12.70 -5.57 -7.62
C PRO A 172 13.38 -4.51 -6.76
N SER A 173 13.03 -3.22 -6.92
CA SER A 173 13.56 -2.16 -6.06
C SER A 173 13.16 -2.36 -4.60
N LEU A 174 11.98 -2.94 -4.33
CA LEU A 174 11.52 -3.26 -2.97
C LEU A 174 12.24 -4.47 -2.40
N MET A 175 12.47 -5.50 -3.23
CA MET A 175 13.27 -6.65 -2.83
C MET A 175 14.70 -6.21 -2.51
N LEU A 176 15.28 -5.35 -3.35
CA LEU A 176 16.60 -4.78 -3.13
C LEU A 176 16.64 -3.94 -1.85
N TYR A 177 15.62 -3.11 -1.61
CA TYR A 177 15.52 -2.33 -0.37
C TYR A 177 15.50 -3.23 0.87
N GLY A 178 14.69 -4.29 0.88
CA GLY A 178 14.67 -5.26 1.98
C GLY A 178 16.03 -5.95 2.19
N VAL A 179 16.71 -6.33 1.11
CA VAL A 179 18.07 -6.92 1.19
C VAL A 179 19.08 -5.91 1.73
N LEU A 180 19.03 -4.65 1.30
CA LEU A 180 19.95 -3.61 1.75
C LEU A 180 19.80 -3.32 3.24
N LEU A 181 18.58 -3.35 3.78
CA LEU A 181 18.33 -3.12 5.20
C LEU A 181 18.84 -4.25 6.10
N ASN A 182 18.94 -5.46 5.57
CA ASN A 182 19.54 -6.60 6.28
C ASN A 182 21.08 -6.49 6.39
N LEU A 183 21.72 -5.50 5.76
CA LEU A 183 23.16 -5.29 5.90
C LEU A 183 23.49 -4.69 7.28
N PRO A 184 24.56 -5.14 7.95
CA PRO A 184 24.90 -4.72 9.31
C PRO A 184 25.13 -3.21 9.45
N TRP A 185 25.50 -2.52 8.37
CA TRP A 185 25.76 -1.09 8.36
C TRP A 185 24.47 -0.26 8.46
N PHE A 186 23.34 -0.84 8.02
CA PHE A 186 22.01 -0.21 8.06
C PHE A 186 21.19 -0.58 9.28
N ALA A 187 21.71 -1.41 10.19
CA ALA A 187 21.02 -1.79 11.42
C ALA A 187 20.57 -0.59 12.29
N ARG A 188 21.29 0.54 12.24
CA ARG A 188 20.89 1.78 12.93
C ARG A 188 19.67 2.47 12.32
N LEU A 189 19.37 2.20 11.05
CA LEU A 189 18.20 2.72 10.34
C LEU A 189 17.01 1.76 10.39
N ARG A 190 17.02 0.73 11.25
CA ARG A 190 15.91 -0.23 11.38
C ARG A 190 14.58 0.45 11.76
N MET A 191 14.64 1.59 12.46
CA MET A 191 13.45 2.43 12.71
C MET A 191 12.82 3.03 11.44
N LEU A 192 13.48 2.93 10.28
CA LEU A 192 12.98 3.34 8.98
C LEU A 192 12.74 2.14 8.07
N ASP A 193 12.83 0.91 8.57
CA ASP A 193 12.45 -0.28 7.80
C ASP A 193 10.95 -0.28 7.57
N ILE A 194 10.56 -0.05 6.32
CA ILE A 194 9.15 0.00 5.91
C ILE A 194 8.47 -1.35 6.18
N PHE A 195 9.20 -2.47 6.07
CA PHE A 195 8.64 -3.81 6.27
C PHE A 195 8.39 -4.11 7.76
N ASP A 196 9.29 -3.70 8.64
CA ASP A 196 9.08 -3.81 10.09
C ASP A 196 8.01 -2.84 10.59
N ILE A 197 7.94 -1.62 10.02
CA ILE A 197 6.89 -0.65 10.39
C ILE A 197 5.51 -1.15 9.94
N ILE A 198 5.38 -1.68 8.72
CA ILE A 198 4.07 -2.04 8.17
C ILE A 198 3.45 -3.25 8.88
N ASN A 199 4.26 -4.20 9.38
CA ASN A 199 3.80 -5.36 10.14
C ASN A 199 3.91 -5.16 11.66
N GLY A 200 4.67 -4.16 12.12
CA GLY A 200 4.97 -3.89 13.53
C GLY A 200 5.99 -4.85 14.14
N GLU A 201 6.55 -5.79 13.39
CA GLU A 201 7.53 -6.75 13.88
C GLU A 201 8.76 -6.01 14.41
N ASP A 202 9.36 -6.50 15.50
CA ASP A 202 10.63 -5.96 16.00
C ASP A 202 10.58 -4.47 16.45
N MET A 203 9.36 -3.94 16.65
CA MET A 203 9.09 -2.54 17.00
C MET A 203 8.55 -2.39 18.43
N PRO A 204 8.89 -1.29 19.14
CA PRO A 204 8.52 -1.10 20.55
C PRO A 204 7.01 -0.96 20.79
N PHE A 205 6.24 -0.68 19.75
CA PHE A 205 4.78 -0.56 19.85
C PHE A 205 4.03 -1.88 19.67
N PHE A 206 4.73 -2.95 19.30
CA PHE A 206 4.16 -4.27 19.08
C PHE A 206 4.68 -5.25 20.12
N ASN A 207 3.77 -6.02 20.71
CA ASN A 207 4.13 -7.07 21.65
C ASN A 207 4.16 -8.41 20.93
N GLU A 208 5.35 -8.93 20.63
CA GLU A 208 5.54 -10.22 19.98
C GLU A 208 4.97 -11.40 20.76
N THR A 209 4.83 -11.32 22.08
CA THR A 209 4.23 -12.43 22.85
C THR A 209 2.71 -12.52 22.63
N GLN A 210 2.06 -11.37 22.44
CA GLN A 210 0.60 -11.29 22.29
C GLN A 210 0.16 -11.09 20.83
N HIS A 211 1.09 -10.72 19.95
CA HIS A 211 0.87 -10.34 18.56
C HIS A 211 -0.13 -9.18 18.42
N LEU A 212 -0.02 -8.21 19.33
CA LEU A 212 -0.91 -7.05 19.45
C LEU A 212 -0.08 -5.76 19.51
N LEU A 213 -0.64 -4.69 18.95
CA LEU A 213 -0.17 -3.33 19.15
C LEU A 213 -0.53 -2.90 20.59
N VAL A 214 0.48 -2.64 21.40
CA VAL A 214 0.33 -2.32 22.84
C VAL A 214 0.68 -0.87 23.16
N ALA A 215 1.51 -0.23 22.34
CA ALA A 215 1.96 1.14 22.56
C ALA A 215 1.40 2.09 21.47
N PRO A 216 1.51 3.41 21.65
CA PRO A 216 1.08 4.35 20.63
C PRO A 216 1.83 4.12 19.32
N LEU A 217 1.13 4.31 18.21
CA LEU A 217 1.70 4.17 16.87
C LEU A 217 2.88 5.14 16.68
N PRO A 218 3.87 4.78 15.83
CA PRO A 218 5.05 5.59 15.58
C PRO A 218 4.72 6.76 14.64
N TRP A 219 3.87 7.69 15.09
CA TRP A 219 3.33 8.79 14.28
C TRP A 219 4.41 9.60 13.56
N PHE A 220 5.56 9.80 14.20
CA PHE A 220 6.68 10.49 13.60
C PHE A 220 7.26 9.73 12.40
N ALA A 221 7.46 8.42 12.51
CA ALA A 221 7.92 7.59 11.39
C ALA A 221 6.89 7.59 10.26
N LEU A 222 5.60 7.45 10.57
CA LEU A 222 4.52 7.51 9.57
C LEU A 222 4.48 8.87 8.86
N ALA A 223 4.70 9.97 9.59
CA ALA A 223 4.80 11.31 9.00
C ALA A 223 6.00 11.44 8.05
N ILE A 224 7.16 10.87 8.41
CA ILE A 224 8.32 10.80 7.51
C ILE A 224 7.97 10.00 6.25
N MET A 225 7.31 8.84 6.40
CA MET A 225 6.92 8.01 5.26
C MET A 225 5.99 8.74 4.29
N LEU A 226 5.01 9.47 4.83
CA LEU A 226 4.12 10.32 4.03
C LEU A 226 4.87 11.49 3.39
N ALA A 227 5.84 12.10 4.08
CA ALA A 227 6.66 13.16 3.53
C ALA A 227 7.54 12.67 2.36
N VAL A 228 8.17 11.50 2.50
CA VAL A 228 8.94 10.86 1.42
C VAL A 228 8.05 10.59 0.21
N SER A 229 6.85 10.05 0.46
CA SER A 229 5.87 9.82 -0.59
C SER A 229 5.47 11.13 -1.31
N ALA A 230 5.20 12.21 -0.55
CA ALA A 230 4.90 13.52 -1.11
C ALA A 230 6.06 14.08 -1.94
N VAL A 231 7.32 13.86 -1.51
CA VAL A 231 8.51 14.23 -2.30
C VAL A 231 8.51 13.53 -3.65
N PHE A 232 8.18 12.24 -3.72
CA PHE A 232 8.08 11.54 -5.02
C PHE A 232 7.04 12.18 -5.94
N ILE A 233 5.88 12.57 -5.41
CA ILE A 233 4.85 13.28 -6.19
C ILE A 233 5.34 14.65 -6.67
N VAL A 234 5.98 15.42 -5.79
CA VAL A 234 6.55 16.74 -6.15
C VAL A 234 7.60 16.59 -7.26
N LEU A 235 8.46 15.56 -7.18
CA LEU A 235 9.45 15.25 -8.20
C LEU A 235 8.81 14.84 -9.53
N ALA A 236 7.71 14.09 -9.51
CA ALA A 236 6.93 13.75 -10.69
C ALA A 236 6.32 15.01 -11.34
N ILE A 237 5.75 15.91 -10.54
CA ILE A 237 5.16 17.18 -10.99
C ILE A 237 6.22 18.08 -11.64
N ARG A 238 7.41 18.20 -11.03
CA ARG A 238 8.50 19.04 -11.57
C ARG A 238 8.98 18.55 -12.93
N ARG A 239 8.94 17.24 -13.18
CA ARG A 239 9.41 16.67 -14.45
C ARG A 239 8.50 17.01 -15.64
N ILE A 240 7.20 17.24 -15.42
CA ILE A 240 6.24 17.53 -16.49
C ILE A 240 6.26 19.01 -16.93
N GLN A 241 6.79 19.91 -16.09
CA GLN A 241 6.80 21.35 -16.36
C GLN A 241 7.61 21.81 -17.57
N PRO A 242 8.84 21.31 -17.83
CA PRO A 242 9.65 21.79 -18.95
C PRO A 242 9.27 21.20 -20.32
N LEU A 243 8.26 20.33 -20.39
CA LEU A 243 7.77 19.78 -21.65
C LEU A 243 6.77 20.76 -22.30
N ASP A 244 7.21 21.99 -22.55
CA ASP A 244 6.48 22.95 -23.38
C ASP A 244 6.63 22.55 -24.85
N PHE A 245 5.50 22.46 -25.55
CA PHE A 245 5.41 22.32 -27.00
C PHE A 245 5.06 23.70 -27.58
#